data_AF-A0A1V5FHL4-F1
#
_entry.id   AF-A0A1V5FHL4-F1
#
_cell.length_a   1.000
_cell.length_b   1.000
_cell.length_c   1.000
_cell.angle_alpha   90.00
_cell.angle_beta   90.00
_cell.angle_gamma   90.00
#
_symmetry.space_group_name_H-M   'P 1'
#
loop_
_entity.id
_entity.type
_entity.pdbx_description
1 polymer ?
#
loop_
_entity_poly.entity_id
_entity_poly.type
_entity_poly.pdbx_seq_one_letter_code
_entity_poly.pdbx_strand_id
1 'polypeptide(L)'
;MGYDARLQDQVCAVNVEECYSEAHPMTRRECVEHRLQALEVPLIVGEMSATEHVAAWAVPFLCYAEAPTSFARFARPTQTIGKVLDAPIPIGEAFWDVALNEQLRVPLWQLAFNDAVVVTNRWNVPPNQYADRAAWEKENLFGILHNQMPTYTLDRAHWNEQRDMIVKSYRQVCEWTGQIAFDEMTSHRFLTEDKKAQRSDFSSGKSVIVNFGDAPYEAEDGRIVPARGFLAIQ
;
A
#
# COMPACT_ATOMS: atom_id res chain seq x y z
N MET A 1 -3.72 20.53 21.37
CA MET A 1 -3.43 20.07 20.00
C MET A 1 -4.31 18.85 19.77
N GLY A 2 -5.12 18.85 18.70
CA GLY A 2 -5.79 17.63 18.24
C GLY A 2 -4.84 16.82 17.35
N TYR A 3 -5.18 15.56 17.08
CA TYR A 3 -4.54 14.78 16.02
C TYR A 3 -5.27 15.05 14.69
N ASP A 4 -4.59 14.85 13.56
CA ASP A 4 -5.23 14.90 12.23
C ASP A 4 -5.84 13.55 11.84
N ALA A 5 -5.31 12.46 12.41
CA ALA A 5 -5.66 11.09 12.08
C ALA A 5 -5.48 10.15 13.28
N ARG A 6 -6.23 9.05 13.28
CA ARG A 6 -6.11 7.97 14.27
C ARG A 6 -6.20 6.60 13.61
N LEU A 7 -5.10 5.86 13.73
CA LEU A 7 -5.05 4.45 13.36
C LEU A 7 -5.42 3.59 14.57
N GLN A 8 -6.43 2.74 14.40
CA GLN A 8 -6.86 1.75 15.37
C GLN A 8 -6.34 0.38 14.94
N ASP A 9 -5.32 -0.08 15.66
CA ASP A 9 -4.58 -1.29 15.31
C ASP A 9 -5.48 -2.55 15.37
N GLN A 10 -5.16 -3.54 14.55
CA GLN A 10 -5.80 -4.85 14.45
C GLN A 10 -7.28 -4.91 14.05
N VAL A 11 -8.02 -3.79 14.03
CA VAL A 11 -9.49 -3.80 13.81
C VAL A 11 -9.90 -4.60 12.56
N CYS A 12 -9.15 -4.47 11.47
CA CYS A 12 -9.35 -5.24 10.23
C CYS A 12 -8.29 -6.33 9.97
N ALA A 13 -7.29 -6.50 10.85
CA ALA A 13 -6.19 -7.44 10.64
C ALA A 13 -6.39 -8.80 11.35
N VAL A 14 -7.20 -8.83 12.41
CA VAL A 14 -7.46 -10.06 13.17
C VAL A 14 -8.84 -10.62 12.92
N ASN A 15 -8.98 -11.90 13.26
CA ASN A 15 -10.26 -12.61 13.24
C ASN A 15 -11.34 -11.82 13.98
N VAL A 16 -12.55 -11.91 13.45
CA VAL A 16 -13.74 -11.45 14.14
C VAL A 16 -14.08 -12.48 15.21
N GLU A 17 -14.21 -12.01 16.45
CA GLU A 17 -14.33 -12.86 17.62
C GLU A 17 -15.78 -12.98 18.12
N GLU A 18 -16.02 -14.01 18.91
CA GLU A 18 -17.25 -14.21 19.69
C GLU A 18 -16.87 -14.30 21.18
N CYS A 19 -17.78 -13.89 22.06
CA CYS A 19 -17.58 -13.94 23.50
C CYS A 19 -18.74 -14.70 24.17
N TYR A 20 -18.39 -15.70 24.96
CA TYR A 20 -19.34 -16.52 25.73
C TYR A 20 -19.41 -16.14 27.21
N SER A 21 -18.73 -15.08 27.62
CA SER A 21 -18.81 -14.55 28.98
C SER A 21 -20.22 -14.04 29.25
N GLU A 22 -20.84 -14.44 30.37
CA GLU A 22 -22.16 -13.95 30.76
C GLU A 22 -22.19 -12.43 30.98
N ALA A 23 -21.06 -11.83 31.34
CA ALA A 23 -20.96 -10.38 31.60
C ALA A 23 -20.97 -9.53 30.32
N HIS A 24 -20.57 -10.12 29.18
CA HIS A 24 -20.45 -9.42 27.90
C HIS A 24 -20.52 -10.44 26.75
N PRO A 25 -21.65 -11.16 26.59
CA PRO A 25 -21.81 -12.09 25.50
C PRO A 25 -21.82 -11.31 24.17
N MET A 26 -21.17 -11.85 23.15
CA MET A 26 -21.00 -11.15 21.88
C MET A 26 -20.88 -12.16 20.75
N THR A 27 -21.67 -11.98 19.69
CA THR A 27 -21.54 -12.71 18.44
C THR A 27 -20.47 -12.06 17.56
N ARG A 28 -20.02 -12.78 16.51
CA ARG A 28 -19.12 -12.20 15.51
C ARG A 28 -19.70 -10.96 14.82
N ARG A 29 -21.01 -10.95 14.59
CA ARG A 29 -21.69 -9.80 14.00
C ARG A 29 -21.60 -8.58 14.92
N GLU A 30 -21.91 -8.76 16.21
CA GLU A 30 -21.79 -7.69 17.20
C GLU A 30 -20.33 -7.23 17.36
N CYS A 31 -19.36 -8.15 17.25
CA CYS A 31 -17.94 -7.78 17.21
C CYS A 31 -17.62 -6.83 16.05
N VAL A 32 -18.12 -7.11 14.84
CA VAL A 32 -17.99 -6.18 13.70
C VAL A 32 -18.70 -4.86 13.98
N GLU A 33 -19.93 -4.88 14.49
CA GLU A 33 -20.70 -3.67 14.80
C GLU A 33 -19.96 -2.78 15.82
N HIS A 34 -19.36 -3.35 16.86
CA HIS A 34 -18.54 -2.61 17.83
C HIS A 34 -17.23 -2.10 17.24
N ARG A 35 -16.59 -2.86 16.35
CA ARG A 35 -15.41 -2.41 15.61
C ARG A 35 -15.74 -1.21 14.71
N LEU A 36 -16.89 -1.23 14.04
CA LEU A 36 -17.37 -0.12 13.22
C LEU A 36 -17.65 1.13 14.06
N GLN A 37 -18.31 0.98 15.21
CA GLN A 37 -18.51 2.06 16.17
C GLN A 37 -17.17 2.68 16.60
N ALA A 38 -16.15 1.85 16.85
CA ALA A 38 -14.82 2.34 17.19
C ALA A 38 -14.18 3.12 16.00
N LEU A 39 -14.28 2.61 14.78
CA LEU A 39 -13.80 3.29 13.55
C LEU A 39 -14.54 4.59 13.25
N GLU A 40 -15.76 4.77 13.74
CA GLU A 40 -16.52 6.01 13.58
C GLU A 40 -16.03 7.13 14.53
N VAL A 41 -15.51 6.78 15.71
CA VAL A 41 -15.12 7.77 16.73
C VAL A 41 -14.13 8.83 16.20
N PRO A 42 -13.03 8.49 15.48
CA PRO A 42 -12.15 9.49 14.88
C PRO A 42 -12.90 10.47 13.97
N LEU A 43 -13.81 9.96 13.13
CA LEU A 43 -14.57 10.78 12.18
C LEU A 43 -15.45 11.80 12.91
N ILE A 44 -16.10 11.41 14.00
CA ILE A 44 -16.96 12.28 14.83
C ILE A 44 -16.17 13.44 15.42
N VAL A 45 -14.92 13.21 15.83
CA VAL A 45 -14.05 14.25 16.41
C VAL A 45 -13.24 15.03 15.37
N GLY A 46 -13.50 14.80 14.07
CA GLY A 46 -12.84 15.49 12.97
C GLY A 46 -11.46 14.96 12.61
N GLU A 47 -11.11 13.75 13.05
CA GLU A 47 -9.88 13.03 12.70
C GLU A 47 -10.13 12.07 11.53
N MET A 48 -9.12 11.80 10.71
CA MET A 48 -9.15 10.68 9.76
C MET A 48 -9.14 9.35 10.50
N SER A 49 -9.98 8.40 10.08
CA SER A 49 -10.02 7.06 10.66
C SER A 49 -9.21 6.06 9.84
N ALA A 50 -8.48 5.19 10.52
CA ALA A 50 -7.65 4.17 9.88
C ALA A 50 -7.47 2.92 10.73
N THR A 51 -6.91 1.88 10.12
CA THR A 51 -6.63 0.60 10.79
C THR A 51 -5.44 -0.14 10.17
N GLU A 52 -4.97 -1.21 10.82
CA GLU A 52 -4.09 -2.22 10.21
C GLU A 52 -4.94 -3.15 9.33
N HIS A 53 -4.45 -3.42 8.12
CA HIS A 53 -5.09 -4.16 7.04
C HIS A 53 -6.45 -3.60 6.62
N VAL A 54 -7.16 -4.34 5.77
CA VAL A 54 -8.39 -3.90 5.12
C VAL A 54 -9.47 -4.93 5.30
N ALA A 55 -10.72 -4.47 5.43
CA ALA A 55 -11.89 -5.34 5.37
C ALA A 55 -13.04 -4.59 4.69
N ALA A 56 -13.73 -5.27 3.77
CA ALA A 56 -14.82 -4.65 3.00
C ALA A 56 -15.94 -4.08 3.90
N TRP A 57 -16.23 -4.73 5.04
CA TRP A 57 -17.24 -4.24 5.99
C TRP A 57 -16.86 -2.91 6.66
N ALA A 58 -15.57 -2.56 6.69
CA ALA A 58 -15.07 -1.34 7.33
C ALA A 58 -14.95 -0.13 6.39
N VAL A 59 -15.03 -0.35 5.07
CA VAL A 59 -14.80 0.69 4.04
C VAL A 59 -15.54 2.01 4.31
N PRO A 60 -16.82 2.03 4.72
CA PRO A 60 -17.53 3.29 4.98
C PRO A 60 -16.94 4.15 6.11
N PHE A 61 -16.06 3.58 6.93
CA PHE A 61 -15.48 4.23 8.11
C PHE A 61 -13.95 4.37 8.04
N LEU A 62 -13.33 4.12 6.88
CA LEU A 62 -11.89 4.19 6.70
C LEU A 62 -11.52 5.30 5.72
N CYS A 63 -10.55 6.14 6.11
CA CYS A 63 -9.87 7.06 5.20
C CYS A 63 -8.63 6.40 4.60
N TYR A 64 -7.88 5.64 5.42
CA TYR A 64 -6.74 4.85 4.96
C TYR A 64 -6.55 3.57 5.77
N ALA A 65 -5.75 2.65 5.22
CA ALA A 65 -5.38 1.40 5.87
C ALA A 65 -3.88 1.13 5.70
N GLU A 66 -3.23 0.76 6.79
CA GLU A 66 -1.81 0.40 6.81
C GLU A 66 -1.63 -1.11 6.64
N ALA A 67 -0.52 -1.56 6.06
CA ALA A 67 -0.13 -2.95 5.85
C ALA A 67 -0.66 -3.78 4.65
N PRO A 68 -1.80 -3.53 3.98
CA PRO A 68 -2.32 -4.48 2.98
C PRO A 68 -1.43 -4.60 1.74
N THR A 69 -0.48 -3.69 1.55
CA THR A 69 0.48 -3.70 0.43
C THR A 69 1.80 -4.39 0.78
N SER A 70 2.01 -4.71 2.06
CA SER A 70 3.23 -5.36 2.54
C SER A 70 3.01 -6.84 2.77
N PHE A 71 3.84 -7.66 2.12
CA PHE A 71 3.81 -9.10 2.30
C PHE A 71 4.75 -9.54 3.43
N ALA A 72 4.44 -9.07 4.65
CA ALA A 72 5.33 -9.21 5.81
C ALA A 72 5.77 -10.65 6.12
N ARG A 73 4.94 -11.64 5.77
CA ARG A 73 5.27 -13.06 5.90
C ARG A 73 6.53 -13.47 5.11
N PHE A 74 6.81 -12.81 4.00
CA PHE A 74 8.01 -13.07 3.18
C PHE A 74 9.18 -12.17 3.54
N ALA A 75 8.94 -11.05 4.22
CA ALA A 75 9.97 -10.06 4.55
C ALA A 75 10.86 -10.45 5.73
N ARG A 76 10.61 -11.59 6.39
CA ARG A 76 11.26 -12.02 7.66
C ARG A 76 11.65 -10.82 8.54
N PRO A 77 10.70 -9.92 8.89
CA PRO A 77 11.05 -8.78 9.71
C PRO A 77 11.51 -9.32 11.06
N THR A 78 12.82 -9.26 11.32
CA THR A 78 13.44 -9.66 12.60
C THR A 78 13.17 -8.63 13.69
N GLN A 79 12.49 -7.55 13.33
CA GLN A 79 12.37 -6.35 14.13
C GLN A 79 11.06 -6.34 14.92
N THR A 80 11.20 -6.29 16.24
CA THR A 80 10.11 -6.02 17.18
C THR A 80 9.86 -4.51 17.29
N ILE A 81 8.73 -4.12 17.88
CA ILE A 81 8.45 -2.73 18.25
C ILE A 81 9.68 -2.13 18.98
N GLY A 82 10.13 -0.95 18.54
CA GLY A 82 11.30 -0.26 19.09
C GLY A 82 12.66 -0.65 18.50
N LYS A 83 12.72 -1.66 17.62
CA LYS A 83 13.97 -2.12 16.96
C LYS A 83 13.92 -2.04 15.44
N VAL A 84 12.92 -1.36 14.88
CA VAL A 84 12.70 -1.28 13.43
C VAL A 84 13.82 -0.57 12.68
N LEU A 85 14.63 0.20 13.40
CA LEU A 85 15.75 0.96 12.84
C LEU A 85 17.12 0.33 13.13
N ASP A 86 17.17 -0.81 13.82
CA ASP A 86 18.44 -1.40 14.29
C ASP A 86 19.28 -1.99 13.15
N ALA A 87 18.61 -2.51 12.11
CA ALA A 87 19.26 -3.12 10.95
C ALA A 87 18.31 -3.19 9.76
N PRO A 88 18.75 -2.99 8.51
CA PRO A 88 17.87 -3.10 7.35
C PRO A 88 17.30 -4.52 7.18
N ILE A 89 16.12 -4.59 6.58
CA ILE A 89 15.36 -5.81 6.29
C ILE A 89 16.05 -6.56 5.14
N PRO A 90 16.53 -7.80 5.36
CA PRO A 90 17.12 -8.59 4.30
C PRO A 90 16.05 -9.00 3.28
N ILE A 91 16.30 -8.70 2.00
CA ILE A 91 15.41 -9.07 0.91
C ILE A 91 15.89 -10.40 0.32
N GLY A 92 15.27 -11.49 0.78
CA GLY A 92 15.58 -12.84 0.30
C GLY A 92 14.80 -13.25 -0.95
N GLU A 93 15.17 -14.39 -1.52
CA GLU A 93 14.54 -15.00 -2.71
C GLU A 93 13.02 -15.08 -2.60
N ALA A 94 12.48 -15.57 -1.48
CA ALA A 94 11.03 -15.66 -1.30
C ALA A 94 10.30 -14.30 -1.35
N PHE A 95 10.97 -13.20 -0.97
CA PHE A 95 10.40 -11.87 -1.11
C PHE A 95 10.41 -11.42 -2.57
N TRP A 96 11.50 -11.67 -3.29
CA TRP A 96 11.60 -11.39 -4.72
C TRP A 96 10.60 -12.19 -5.56
N ASP A 97 10.49 -13.50 -5.31
CA ASP A 97 9.71 -14.43 -6.12
C ASP A 97 8.21 -14.35 -5.86
N VAL A 98 7.79 -13.75 -4.73
CA VAL A 98 6.38 -13.66 -4.35
C VAL A 98 5.95 -12.22 -4.11
N ALA A 99 6.57 -11.52 -3.14
CA ALA A 99 6.13 -10.19 -2.71
C ALA A 99 6.44 -9.08 -3.73
N LEU A 100 7.53 -9.24 -4.48
CA LEU A 100 7.94 -8.30 -5.53
C LEU A 100 7.80 -8.88 -6.93
N ASN A 101 7.10 -9.99 -7.09
CA ASN A 101 6.88 -10.61 -8.39
C ASN A 101 5.68 -9.96 -9.11
N GLU A 102 5.98 -9.18 -10.13
CA GLU A 102 5.02 -8.46 -10.96
C GLU A 102 4.07 -9.38 -11.72
N GLN A 103 4.46 -10.64 -11.95
CA GLN A 103 3.62 -11.61 -12.63
C GLN A 103 2.49 -12.17 -11.75
N LEU A 104 2.63 -11.99 -10.42
CA LEU A 104 1.72 -12.52 -9.40
C LEU A 104 0.88 -11.43 -8.71
N ARG A 105 1.38 -10.19 -8.63
CA ARG A 105 0.68 -9.10 -7.97
C ARG A 105 -0.39 -8.49 -8.87
N VAL A 106 -1.61 -8.45 -8.36
CA VAL A 106 -2.79 -7.85 -9.00
C VAL A 106 -3.50 -6.95 -7.98
N PRO A 107 -3.92 -5.73 -8.34
CA PRO A 107 -4.51 -4.76 -7.40
C PRO A 107 -6.00 -5.03 -7.11
N LEU A 108 -6.34 -6.24 -6.65
CA LEU A 108 -7.75 -6.63 -6.43
C LEU A 108 -8.50 -5.71 -5.46
N TRP A 109 -7.82 -5.23 -4.42
CA TRP A 109 -8.42 -4.27 -3.48
C TRP A 109 -8.71 -2.93 -4.17
N GLN A 110 -7.75 -2.37 -4.91
CA GLN A 110 -7.94 -1.07 -5.57
C GLN A 110 -8.95 -1.16 -6.72
N LEU A 111 -9.00 -2.27 -7.44
CA LEU A 111 -10.07 -2.50 -8.42
C LEU A 111 -11.48 -2.39 -7.82
N ALA A 112 -11.65 -2.62 -6.51
CA ALA A 112 -12.93 -2.50 -5.82
C ALA A 112 -13.09 -1.19 -5.03
N PHE A 113 -12.00 -0.63 -4.49
CA PHE A 113 -12.05 0.41 -3.46
C PHE A 113 -10.99 1.51 -3.62
N ASN A 114 -10.44 1.73 -4.82
CA ASN A 114 -9.40 2.76 -5.04
C ASN A 114 -9.85 4.17 -4.64
N ASP A 115 -11.10 4.50 -4.94
CA ASP A 115 -11.76 5.78 -4.67
C ASP A 115 -12.35 5.88 -3.26
N ALA A 116 -12.19 4.84 -2.44
CA ALA A 116 -12.75 4.79 -1.09
C ALA A 116 -11.69 4.76 0.01
N VAL A 117 -10.65 3.91 -0.11
CA VAL A 117 -9.66 3.70 0.96
C VAL A 117 -8.25 3.71 0.41
N VAL A 118 -7.45 4.68 0.85
CA VAL A 118 -6.02 4.71 0.54
C VAL A 118 -5.30 3.61 1.32
N VAL A 119 -4.34 2.94 0.69
CA VAL A 119 -3.56 1.90 1.38
C VAL A 119 -2.08 2.20 1.42
N THR A 120 -1.40 1.71 2.46
CA THR A 120 0.03 1.91 2.66
C THR A 120 0.78 0.63 3.04
N ASN A 121 2.11 0.71 3.03
CA ASN A 121 2.98 -0.37 3.52
C ASN A 121 2.92 -0.50 5.05
N ARG A 122 3.08 -1.75 5.48
CA ARG A 122 3.99 -2.20 6.53
C ARG A 122 4.79 -1.16 7.34
N TRP A 123 4.39 -0.67 8.51
CA TRP A 123 5.27 0.22 9.30
C TRP A 123 6.61 -0.44 9.69
N ASN A 124 6.62 -1.78 9.85
CA ASN A 124 7.84 -2.57 10.08
C ASN A 124 8.33 -3.35 8.84
N VAL A 125 7.72 -3.10 7.68
CA VAL A 125 8.20 -3.55 6.36
C VAL A 125 8.11 -2.39 5.35
N PRO A 126 8.61 -1.18 5.66
CA PRO A 126 8.55 -0.07 4.72
C PRO A 126 9.72 -0.17 3.72
N PRO A 127 9.56 0.35 2.49
CA PRO A 127 10.59 0.23 1.45
C PRO A 127 11.95 0.85 1.82
N ASN A 128 11.94 1.90 2.66
CA ASN A 128 13.18 2.55 3.10
C ASN A 128 14.01 1.72 4.11
N GLN A 129 13.44 0.62 4.62
CA GLN A 129 14.15 -0.33 5.47
C GLN A 129 14.67 -1.53 4.67
N TYR A 130 14.40 -1.64 3.36
CA TYR A 130 14.94 -2.74 2.56
C TYR A 130 16.46 -2.62 2.42
N ALA A 131 17.20 -3.71 2.65
CA ALA A 131 18.64 -3.77 2.45
C ALA A 131 19.03 -3.63 0.96
N ASP A 132 18.09 -3.92 0.05
CA ASP A 132 18.28 -3.82 -1.39
C ASP A 132 17.51 -2.61 -1.96
N ARG A 133 18.24 -1.68 -2.56
CA ARG A 133 17.65 -0.48 -3.17
C ARG A 133 16.80 -0.81 -4.40
N ALA A 134 17.12 -1.87 -5.15
CA ALA A 134 16.32 -2.29 -6.29
C ALA A 134 14.92 -2.77 -5.85
N ALA A 135 14.82 -3.37 -4.65
CA ALA A 135 13.55 -3.75 -4.06
C ALA A 135 12.68 -2.51 -3.75
N TRP A 136 13.28 -1.43 -3.22
CA TRP A 136 12.57 -0.17 -3.00
C TRP A 136 12.10 0.45 -4.32
N GLU A 137 12.98 0.54 -5.33
CA GLU A 137 12.59 1.07 -6.64
C GLU A 137 11.44 0.27 -7.27
N LYS A 138 11.44 -1.06 -7.13
CA LYS A 138 10.36 -1.91 -7.61
C LYS A 138 9.06 -1.72 -6.82
N GLU A 139 9.13 -1.54 -5.49
CA GLU A 139 7.94 -1.21 -4.70
C GLU A 139 7.34 0.14 -5.11
N ASN A 140 8.15 1.15 -5.45
CA ASN A 140 7.63 2.42 -5.98
C ASN A 140 6.85 2.21 -7.29
N LEU A 141 7.33 1.34 -8.18
CA LEU A 141 6.63 1.00 -9.42
C LEU A 141 5.28 0.33 -9.15
N PHE A 142 5.20 -0.58 -8.16
CA PHE A 142 3.92 -1.10 -7.68
C PHE A 142 3.04 0.00 -7.08
N GLY A 143 3.62 0.90 -6.28
CA GLY A 143 2.94 2.07 -5.72
C GLY A 143 2.24 2.90 -6.79
N ILE A 144 2.93 3.16 -7.89
CA ILE A 144 2.39 3.92 -9.04
C ILE A 144 1.29 3.13 -9.74
N LEU A 145 1.55 1.86 -10.08
CA LEU A 145 0.63 1.02 -10.86
C LEU A 145 -0.67 0.73 -10.11
N HIS A 146 -0.57 0.50 -8.81
CA HIS A 146 -1.68 0.06 -7.97
C HIS A 146 -2.24 1.19 -7.10
N ASN A 147 -1.76 2.43 -7.23
CA ASN A 147 -2.12 3.55 -6.38
C ASN A 147 -1.98 3.26 -4.87
N GLN A 148 -0.78 2.81 -4.49
CA GLN A 148 -0.44 2.43 -3.11
C GLN A 148 0.59 3.42 -2.56
N MET A 149 0.29 4.08 -1.44
CA MET A 149 1.19 5.07 -0.86
C MET A 149 2.33 4.42 -0.06
N PRO A 150 3.55 4.99 -0.11
CA PRO A 150 4.66 4.47 0.67
C PRO A 150 4.51 4.84 2.15
N THR A 151 4.87 3.91 3.03
CA THR A 151 5.16 4.21 4.45
C THR A 151 6.67 4.36 4.61
N TYR A 152 7.11 5.27 5.47
CA TYR A 152 8.52 5.40 5.84
C TYR A 152 8.70 5.35 7.35
N THR A 153 9.62 4.51 7.81
CA THR A 153 10.03 4.44 9.22
C THR A 153 11.48 4.84 9.32
N LEU A 154 11.75 5.97 9.98
CA LEU A 154 13.07 6.58 10.04
C LEU A 154 13.24 7.48 11.27
N ASP A 155 14.49 7.64 11.68
CA ASP A 155 14.92 8.72 12.58
C ASP A 155 15.70 9.79 11.80
N ARG A 156 16.34 10.72 12.52
CA ARG A 156 17.12 11.79 11.91
C ARG A 156 18.32 11.27 11.10
N ALA A 157 18.96 10.18 11.54
CA ALA A 157 20.12 9.64 10.84
C ALA A 157 19.69 9.04 9.49
N HIS A 158 18.64 8.21 9.51
CA HIS A 158 18.03 7.64 8.31
C HIS A 158 17.52 8.72 7.35
N TRP A 159 16.89 9.78 7.85
CA TRP A 159 16.51 10.91 7.02
C TRP A 159 17.70 11.51 6.28
N ASN A 160 18.78 11.82 7.00
CA ASN A 160 19.96 12.44 6.41
C ASN A 160 20.63 11.55 5.35
N GLU A 161 20.64 10.24 5.56
CA GLU A 161 21.21 9.27 4.64
C GLU A 161 20.31 9.00 3.41
N GLN A 162 19.01 8.85 3.62
CA GLN A 162 18.08 8.33 2.62
C GLN A 162 17.26 9.43 1.93
N ARG A 163 17.45 10.71 2.31
CA ARG A 163 16.63 11.86 1.89
C ARG A 163 16.32 11.86 0.39
N ASP A 164 17.33 11.70 -0.45
CA ASP A 164 17.16 11.82 -1.89
C ASP A 164 16.29 10.69 -2.46
N MET A 165 16.41 9.48 -1.90
CA MET A 165 15.59 8.35 -2.30
C MET A 165 14.14 8.49 -1.80
N ILE A 166 13.94 9.00 -0.58
CA ILE A 166 12.61 9.32 -0.05
C ILE A 166 11.94 10.39 -0.91
N VAL A 167 12.65 11.48 -1.24
CA VAL A 167 12.11 12.57 -2.07
C VAL A 167 11.80 12.09 -3.49
N LYS A 168 12.67 11.27 -4.10
CA LYS A 168 12.40 10.62 -5.40
C LYS A 168 11.10 9.81 -5.34
N SER A 169 10.98 8.95 -4.34
CA SER A 169 9.82 8.07 -4.15
C SER A 169 8.54 8.87 -3.92
N TYR A 170 8.58 9.91 -3.08
CA TYR A 170 7.46 10.83 -2.86
C TYR A 170 7.01 11.50 -4.16
N ARG A 171 7.94 12.06 -4.94
CA ARG A 171 7.60 12.73 -6.21
C ARG A 171 6.99 11.77 -7.22
N GLN A 172 7.53 10.56 -7.33
CA GLN A 172 7.03 9.58 -8.30
C GLN A 172 5.67 9.01 -7.90
N VAL A 173 5.53 8.58 -6.64
CA VAL A 173 4.34 7.85 -6.18
C VAL A 173 3.26 8.83 -5.72
N CYS A 174 3.58 9.75 -4.81
CA CYS A 174 2.57 10.59 -4.16
C CYS A 174 2.01 11.69 -5.08
N GLU A 175 2.81 12.26 -5.99
CA GLU A 175 2.27 13.24 -6.97
C GLU A 175 1.34 12.57 -7.98
N TRP A 176 1.59 11.29 -8.32
CA TRP A 176 0.67 10.50 -9.12
C TRP A 176 -0.60 10.17 -8.32
N THR A 177 -0.47 9.62 -7.11
CA THR A 177 -1.61 9.34 -6.23
C THR A 177 -2.47 10.58 -6.00
N GLY A 178 -1.88 11.76 -5.80
CA GLY A 178 -2.62 13.02 -5.64
C GLY A 178 -3.52 13.38 -6.83
N GLN A 179 -3.29 12.80 -8.01
CA GLN A 179 -4.12 13.00 -9.20
C GLN A 179 -5.26 11.98 -9.32
N ILE A 180 -5.14 10.80 -8.70
CA ILE A 180 -6.04 9.65 -8.92
C ILE A 180 -6.61 9.04 -7.63
N ALA A 181 -6.32 9.62 -6.46
CA ALA A 181 -6.70 9.06 -5.15
C ALA A 181 -8.21 8.90 -4.95
N PHE A 182 -9.02 9.67 -5.68
CA PHE A 182 -10.48 9.64 -5.61
C PHE A 182 -11.12 9.06 -6.88
N ASP A 183 -10.32 8.52 -7.79
CA ASP A 183 -10.80 7.93 -9.03
C ASP A 183 -11.05 6.43 -8.83
N GLU A 184 -12.10 5.89 -9.43
CA GLU A 184 -12.30 4.44 -9.49
C GLU A 184 -11.18 3.84 -10.37
N MET A 185 -10.53 2.77 -9.92
CA MET A 185 -9.62 1.99 -10.77
C MET A 185 -10.46 1.07 -11.66
N THR A 186 -10.87 1.59 -12.82
CA THR A 186 -11.77 0.91 -13.76
C THR A 186 -11.19 -0.36 -14.40
N SER A 187 -9.86 -0.46 -14.53
CA SER A 187 -9.23 -1.68 -15.03
C SER A 187 -7.74 -1.77 -14.73
N HIS A 188 -7.23 -3.01 -14.77
CA HIS A 188 -5.82 -3.35 -14.71
C HIS A 188 -5.52 -4.47 -15.73
N ARG A 189 -4.42 -4.35 -16.49
CA ARG A 189 -4.08 -5.25 -17.60
C ARG A 189 -2.58 -5.51 -17.70
N PHE A 190 -2.22 -6.76 -18.03
CA PHE A 190 -0.89 -7.10 -18.54
C PHE A 190 -0.84 -6.79 -20.04
N LEU A 191 0.18 -6.06 -20.49
CA LEU A 191 0.36 -5.64 -21.88
C LEU A 191 1.33 -6.56 -22.66
N THR A 192 2.14 -7.34 -21.95
CA THR A 192 3.11 -8.29 -22.53
C THR A 192 2.86 -9.70 -21.99
N GLU A 193 3.23 -10.72 -22.78
CA GLU A 193 3.09 -12.13 -22.39
C GLU A 193 3.89 -12.47 -21.12
N ASP A 194 5.06 -11.87 -20.96
CA ASP A 194 5.90 -12.00 -19.77
C ASP A 194 5.40 -11.19 -18.56
N LYS A 195 4.28 -10.46 -18.73
CA LYS A 195 3.60 -9.64 -17.72
C LYS A 195 4.42 -8.48 -17.15
N LYS A 196 5.53 -8.11 -17.79
CA LYS A 196 6.41 -7.03 -17.30
C LYS A 196 5.91 -5.63 -17.64
N ALA A 197 5.18 -5.44 -18.72
CA ALA A 197 4.48 -4.20 -18.99
C ALA A 197 3.03 -4.33 -18.52
N GLN A 198 2.56 -3.38 -17.70
CA GLN A 198 1.24 -3.41 -17.09
C GLN A 198 0.61 -2.03 -17.12
N ARG A 199 -0.72 -1.98 -17.19
CA ARG A 199 -1.50 -0.75 -17.24
C ARG A 199 -2.63 -0.75 -16.23
N SER A 200 -2.85 0.39 -15.59
CA SER A 200 -4.04 0.68 -14.81
C SER A 200 -4.75 1.92 -15.36
N ASP A 201 -6.08 1.90 -15.37
CA ASP A 201 -6.93 2.97 -15.89
C ASP A 201 -7.92 3.45 -14.84
N PHE A 202 -8.15 4.76 -14.79
CA PHE A 202 -8.92 5.42 -13.75
C PHE A 202 -10.13 6.17 -14.33
N SER A 203 -11.19 6.34 -13.54
CA SER A 203 -12.45 6.93 -14.01
C SER A 203 -12.35 8.39 -14.48
N SER A 204 -11.29 9.11 -14.08
CA SER A 204 -11.01 10.46 -14.60
C SER A 204 -10.49 10.48 -16.05
N GLY A 205 -10.25 9.30 -16.65
CA GLY A 205 -9.61 9.16 -17.96
C GLY A 205 -8.08 9.06 -17.90
N LYS A 206 -7.49 9.29 -16.72
CA LYS A 206 -6.05 9.09 -16.48
C LYS A 206 -5.69 7.61 -16.51
N SER A 207 -4.47 7.32 -16.94
CA SER A 207 -3.92 5.96 -16.94
C SER A 207 -2.44 5.97 -16.60
N VAL A 208 -1.89 4.83 -16.21
CA VAL A 208 -0.46 4.65 -16.08
C VAL A 208 -0.02 3.32 -16.67
N ILE A 209 1.10 3.35 -17.39
CA ILE A 209 1.80 2.14 -17.83
C ILE A 209 3.09 2.04 -17.01
N VAL A 210 3.33 0.87 -16.42
CA VAL A 210 4.57 0.52 -15.72
C VAL A 210 5.27 -0.59 -16.46
N ASN A 211 6.59 -0.44 -16.64
CA ASN A 211 7.46 -1.44 -17.24
C ASN A 211 8.45 -1.94 -16.18
N PHE A 212 8.26 -3.18 -15.72
CA PHE A 212 9.16 -3.86 -14.79
C PHE A 212 10.37 -4.50 -15.50
N GLY A 213 10.40 -4.51 -16.84
CA GLY A 213 11.45 -5.11 -17.64
C GLY A 213 12.75 -4.30 -17.68
N ASP A 214 13.80 -4.99 -18.12
CA ASP A 214 15.16 -4.45 -18.21
C ASP A 214 15.45 -3.74 -19.54
N ALA A 215 14.48 -3.74 -20.46
CA ALA A 215 14.52 -3.03 -21.72
C ALA A 215 13.33 -2.06 -21.83
N PRO A 216 13.44 -0.96 -22.60
CA PRO A 216 12.30 -0.08 -22.87
C PRO A 216 11.14 -0.84 -23.52
N TYR A 217 9.91 -0.44 -23.18
CA TYR A 217 8.68 -0.95 -23.76
C TYR A 217 8.03 0.13 -24.63
N GLU A 218 7.66 -0.20 -25.85
CA GLU A 218 6.91 0.68 -26.75
C GLU A 218 5.41 0.41 -26.59
N ALA A 219 4.66 1.41 -26.13
CA ALA A 219 3.21 1.33 -26.00
C ALA A 219 2.53 1.37 -27.37
N GLU A 220 1.26 0.95 -27.44
CA GLU A 220 0.49 0.90 -28.70
C GLU A 220 0.41 2.25 -29.45
N ASP A 221 0.54 3.37 -28.73
CA ASP A 221 0.54 4.72 -29.29
C ASP A 221 1.94 5.24 -29.67
N GLY A 222 2.96 4.38 -29.63
CA GLY A 222 4.35 4.68 -29.97
C GLY A 222 5.16 5.37 -28.87
N ARG A 223 4.58 5.65 -27.69
CA ARG A 223 5.33 6.21 -26.56
C ARG A 223 6.20 5.15 -25.91
N ILE A 224 7.42 5.54 -25.52
CA ILE A 224 8.38 4.65 -24.87
C ILE A 224 8.26 4.76 -23.35
N VAL A 225 8.04 3.61 -22.70
CA VAL A 225 8.14 3.44 -21.26
C VAL A 225 9.55 2.92 -20.95
N PRO A 226 10.38 3.67 -20.20
CA PRO A 226 11.75 3.25 -19.88
C PRO A 226 11.79 1.88 -19.17
N ALA A 227 12.92 1.19 -19.29
CA ALA A 227 13.20 0.01 -18.46
C ALA A 227 13.06 0.37 -16.98
N ARG A 228 12.37 -0.47 -16.19
CA ARG A 228 12.09 -0.24 -14.77
C ARG A 228 11.50 1.16 -14.50
N GLY A 229 10.60 1.58 -15.37
CA GLY A 229 10.03 2.93 -15.42
C GLY A 229 8.53 2.93 -15.58
N PHE A 230 7.96 4.12 -15.71
CA PHE A 230 6.53 4.32 -15.89
C PHE A 230 6.24 5.49 -16.83
N LEU A 231 5.02 5.51 -17.35
CA LEU A 231 4.45 6.58 -18.16
C LEU A 231 3.04 6.87 -17.66
N ALA A 232 2.85 8.03 -17.02
CA ALA A 232 1.53 8.55 -16.70
C ALA A 232 0.90 9.19 -17.95
N ILE A 233 -0.37 8.90 -18.18
CA ILE A 233 -1.18 9.35 -19.31
C ILE A 233 -2.30 10.20 -18.75
N GLN A 234 -2.43 11.41 -19.27
CA GLN A 234 -3.43 12.40 -18.89
C GLN A 234 -4.45 12.60 -20.02
#